data_AF-A0AAD5BNT0-F1
#
_entry.id   AF-A0AAD5BNT0-F1
#
_cell.length_a   1.000
_cell.length_b   1.000
_cell.length_c   1.000
_cell.angle_alpha   90.00
_cell.angle_beta   90.00
_cell.angle_gamma   90.00
#
_symmetry.space_group_name_H-M   'P 1'
#
loop_
_entity.id
_entity.type
_entity.pdbx_description
1 polymer ?
#
loop_
_entity_poly.entity_id
_entity_poly.type
_entity_poly.pdbx_seq_one_letter_code
_entity_poly.pdbx_strand_id
1 'polypeptide(L)'
;EIQCEQPNNSLYTFTGNLLTQNQTLPLGPNQILLRGCNLRNTEYIVGAVVFTGHETKVMMNAMNVPSKRSTLEKKLDKVIATLFGVLLTMCLIGAIGSAIFVNESYYYLQLGNNVESDQFNPGNRLLVFVLSIFTLITLYSPIIPISLYVSI
;
A
#
# COMPACT_ATOMS: atom_id res chain seq x y z
N GLU A 1 -27.38 28.15 -27.28
CA GLU A 1 -26.67 26.91 -26.86
C GLU A 1 -25.17 27.09 -27.04
N ILE A 2 -24.34 26.50 -26.21
CA ILE A 2 -22.87 26.53 -26.34
C ILE A 2 -22.43 25.14 -26.80
N GLN A 3 -21.86 25.04 -27.99
CA GLN A 3 -21.23 23.83 -28.49
C GLN A 3 -19.72 23.98 -28.36
N CYS A 4 -19.05 23.12 -27.59
CA CYS A 4 -17.61 23.21 -27.38
C CYS A 4 -16.91 21.89 -27.64
N GLU A 5 -15.59 21.97 -27.82
CA GLU A 5 -14.72 20.79 -27.85
C GLU A 5 -14.83 19.95 -26.57
N GLN A 6 -14.42 18.67 -26.66
CA GLN A 6 -14.33 17.81 -25.49
C GLN A 6 -13.31 18.37 -24.48
N PRO A 7 -13.53 18.15 -23.17
CA PRO A 7 -12.58 18.52 -22.13
C PRO A 7 -11.17 17.97 -22.43
N ASN A 8 -10.16 18.84 -22.41
CA ASN A 8 -8.77 18.48 -22.69
C ASN A 8 -7.80 19.24 -21.77
N ASN A 9 -6.54 18.80 -21.74
CA ASN A 9 -5.47 19.39 -20.93
C ASN A 9 -4.74 20.56 -21.63
N SER A 10 -5.13 20.96 -22.84
CA SER A 10 -4.44 22.03 -23.56
C SER A 10 -4.96 23.40 -23.11
N LEU A 11 -4.15 24.11 -22.30
CA LEU A 11 -4.52 25.39 -21.68
C LEU A 11 -4.72 26.53 -22.69
N TYR A 12 -4.00 26.51 -23.80
CA TYR A 12 -3.95 27.61 -24.78
C TYR A 12 -4.88 27.43 -25.98
N THR A 13 -5.52 26.26 -26.12
CA THR A 13 -6.43 25.96 -27.21
C THR A 13 -7.84 25.86 -26.65
N PHE A 14 -8.78 26.53 -27.27
CA PHE A 14 -10.21 26.35 -27.01
C PHE A 14 -10.98 26.65 -28.27
N THR A 15 -11.80 25.69 -28.70
CA THR A 15 -12.70 25.85 -29.83
C THR A 15 -14.13 25.61 -29.37
N GLY A 16 -15.00 26.60 -29.55
CA GLY A 16 -16.42 26.46 -29.34
C GLY A 16 -17.22 27.38 -30.24
N ASN A 17 -18.53 27.19 -30.27
CA ASN A 17 -19.49 28.00 -31.00
C ASN A 17 -20.65 28.34 -30.06
N LEU A 18 -20.98 29.63 -29.97
CA LEU A 18 -22.19 30.12 -29.32
C LEU A 18 -23.30 30.24 -30.37
N LEU A 19 -24.36 29.45 -30.21
CA LEU A 19 -25.57 29.50 -31.02
C LEU A 19 -26.59 30.40 -30.35
N THR A 20 -26.87 31.56 -30.95
CA THR A 20 -27.91 32.50 -30.50
C THR A 20 -28.86 32.75 -31.66
N GLN A 21 -30.17 32.56 -31.46
CA GLN A 21 -31.38 32.85 -32.30
C GLN A 21 -31.34 32.87 -33.85
N ASN A 22 -30.20 33.10 -34.53
CA ASN A 22 -29.88 32.77 -35.93
C ASN A 22 -28.39 32.99 -36.30
N GLN A 23 -27.48 33.12 -35.32
CA GLN A 23 -26.05 33.38 -35.52
C GLN A 23 -25.18 32.39 -34.76
N THR A 24 -24.12 31.94 -35.42
CA THR A 24 -23.05 31.10 -34.85
C THR A 24 -21.84 31.99 -34.58
N LEU A 25 -21.53 32.29 -33.33
CA LEU A 25 -20.34 33.04 -32.96
C LEU A 25 -19.23 32.08 -32.53
N PRO A 26 -18.05 32.07 -33.19
CA PRO A 26 -16.94 31.25 -32.76
C PRO A 26 -16.36 31.79 -31.45
N LEU A 27 -16.07 30.87 -30.53
CA LEU A 27 -15.41 31.11 -29.25
C LEU A 27 -13.98 30.60 -29.34
N GLY A 28 -13.02 31.49 -29.06
CA GLY A 28 -11.59 31.18 -29.04
C GLY A 28 -11.00 31.15 -27.63
N PRO A 29 -9.69 30.88 -27.50
CA PRO A 29 -8.99 30.81 -26.21
C PRO A 29 -8.94 32.14 -25.44
N ASN A 30 -9.12 33.27 -26.12
CA ASN A 30 -9.15 34.59 -25.46
C ASN A 30 -10.49 34.88 -24.76
N GLN A 31 -11.53 34.09 -25.01
CA GLN A 31 -12.88 34.29 -24.47
C GLN A 31 -13.23 33.27 -23.38
N ILE A 32 -12.30 32.40 -22.99
CA ILE A 32 -12.47 31.45 -21.89
C ILE A 32 -11.66 31.90 -20.67
N LEU A 33 -12.28 31.83 -19.49
CA LEU A 33 -11.60 32.07 -18.21
C LEU A 33 -11.37 30.72 -17.53
N LEU A 34 -10.11 30.43 -17.22
CA LEU A 34 -9.72 29.16 -16.62
C LEU A 34 -9.84 29.20 -15.09
N ARG A 35 -10.13 28.03 -14.52
CA ARG A 35 -10.11 27.83 -13.06
C ARG A 35 -8.72 28.15 -12.50
N GLY A 36 -8.66 28.97 -11.45
CA GLY A 36 -7.40 29.38 -10.81
C GLY A 36 -6.81 30.69 -11.32
N CYS A 37 -7.39 31.27 -12.39
CA CYS A 37 -7.08 32.65 -12.79
C CYS A 37 -7.78 33.64 -11.84
N ASN A 38 -7.11 34.76 -11.56
CA ASN A 38 -7.70 35.88 -10.81
C ASN A 38 -8.02 37.02 -11.77
N LEU A 39 -9.27 37.50 -11.74
CA LEU A 39 -9.70 38.67 -12.49
C LEU A 39 -9.01 39.91 -11.92
N ARG A 40 -8.47 40.77 -12.80
CA ARG A 40 -7.82 42.03 -12.42
C ARG A 40 -8.38 43.16 -13.28
N ASN A 41 -8.36 44.37 -12.74
CA ASN A 41 -8.67 45.60 -13.47
C ASN A 41 -10.10 45.66 -14.08
N THR A 42 -11.06 44.96 -13.47
CA THR A 42 -12.50 44.96 -13.81
C THR A 42 -13.31 44.70 -12.54
N GLU A 43 -14.46 45.37 -12.37
CA GLU A 43 -15.29 45.24 -11.16
C GLU A 43 -16.07 43.92 -11.11
N TYR A 44 -16.69 43.55 -12.24
CA TYR A 44 -17.42 42.29 -12.37
C TYR A 44 -17.44 41.82 -13.83
N ILE A 45 -17.77 40.54 -14.01
CA ILE A 45 -18.01 39.92 -15.31
C ILE A 45 -19.28 39.08 -15.24
N VAL A 46 -19.91 38.89 -16.39
CA VAL A 46 -21.00 37.93 -16.57
C VAL A 46 -20.49 36.87 -17.55
N GLY A 47 -20.55 35.61 -17.14
CA GLY A 47 -20.08 34.49 -17.95
C GLY A 47 -20.91 33.23 -17.71
N ALA A 48 -20.89 32.33 -18.68
CA ALA A 48 -21.49 31.00 -18.57
C ALA A 48 -20.41 29.98 -18.21
N VAL A 49 -20.73 29.05 -17.30
CA VAL A 49 -19.81 27.98 -16.91
C VAL A 49 -19.87 26.87 -17.96
N VAL A 50 -18.73 26.59 -18.60
CA VAL A 50 -18.61 25.55 -19.65
C VAL A 50 -18.08 24.23 -19.09
N PHE A 51 -17.03 24.28 -18.24
CA PHE A 51 -16.42 23.09 -17.63
C PHE A 51 -16.44 23.20 -16.11
N THR A 52 -16.69 22.08 -15.42
CA THR A 52 -16.76 22.04 -13.94
C THR A 52 -15.86 20.94 -13.35
N GLY A 53 -15.41 21.13 -12.11
CA GLY A 53 -14.67 20.11 -11.35
C GLY A 53 -13.45 19.53 -12.09
N HIS A 54 -13.47 18.22 -12.31
CA HIS A 54 -12.42 17.44 -12.98
C HIS A 54 -12.34 17.67 -14.48
N GLU A 55 -13.38 18.25 -15.08
CA GLU A 55 -13.40 18.57 -16.50
C GLU A 55 -12.69 19.89 -16.82
N THR A 56 -12.33 20.67 -15.79
CA THR A 56 -11.56 21.90 -15.99
C THR A 56 -10.15 21.58 -16.50
N LYS A 57 -9.67 22.33 -17.51
CA LYS A 57 -8.35 22.13 -18.13
C LYS A 57 -7.19 22.10 -17.13
N VAL A 58 -7.31 22.86 -16.03
CA VAL A 58 -6.31 22.86 -14.94
C VAL A 58 -6.35 21.58 -14.13
N MET A 59 -7.54 21.05 -13.83
CA MET A 59 -7.66 19.78 -13.11
C MET A 59 -7.23 18.59 -13.97
N MET A 60 -7.42 18.67 -15.29
CA MET A 60 -6.89 17.67 -16.23
C MET A 60 -5.36 17.69 -16.36
N ASN A 61 -4.72 18.82 -16.08
CA ASN A 61 -3.26 18.90 -15.93
C ASN A 61 -2.77 18.58 -14.52
N ALA A 62 -3.68 18.49 -13.53
CA ALA A 62 -3.29 18.17 -12.18
C ALA A 62 -2.85 16.71 -12.12
N MET A 63 -1.65 16.48 -11.60
CA MET A 63 -1.18 15.13 -11.31
C MET A 63 -2.03 14.57 -10.17
N ASN A 64 -2.58 13.37 -10.34
CA ASN A 64 -3.23 12.64 -9.26
C ASN A 64 -2.29 12.56 -8.06
N VAL A 65 -2.81 12.88 -6.87
CA VAL A 65 -2.01 12.90 -5.63
C VAL A 65 -1.40 11.51 -5.43
N PRO A 66 -0.06 11.36 -5.54
CA PRO A 66 0.56 10.08 -5.31
C PRO A 66 0.54 9.77 -3.82
N SER A 67 0.34 8.50 -3.46
CA SER A 67 0.60 8.05 -2.09
C SER A 67 2.10 8.15 -1.83
N LYS A 68 2.50 9.13 -0.99
CA LYS A 68 3.89 9.34 -0.62
C LYS A 68 4.23 8.42 0.55
N ARG A 69 5.11 7.46 0.30
CA ARG A 69 5.67 6.59 1.34
C ARG A 69 7.05 7.07 1.75
N SER A 70 7.33 7.12 3.06
CA SER A 70 8.65 7.55 3.55
C SER A 70 9.74 6.58 3.08
N THR A 71 10.93 7.10 2.78
CA THR A 71 12.12 6.27 2.51
C THR A 71 12.52 5.44 3.72
N LEU A 72 12.22 5.91 4.93
CA LEU A 72 12.43 5.15 6.16
C LEU A 72 11.54 3.92 6.22
N GLU A 73 10.25 4.05 5.94
CA GLU A 73 9.32 2.91 5.89
C GLU A 73 9.80 1.83 4.91
N LYS A 74 10.27 2.22 3.72
CA LYS A 74 10.84 1.26 2.74
C LYS A 74 12.08 0.53 3.27
N LYS A 75 12.92 1.21 4.07
CA LYS A 75 14.08 0.58 4.71
C LYS A 75 13.66 -0.36 5.83
N LEU A 76 12.66 0.02 6.62
CA LEU A 76 12.13 -0.80 7.70
C LEU A 76 11.55 -2.11 7.18
N ASP A 77 10.78 -2.08 6.07
CA ASP A 77 10.31 -3.31 5.42
C ASP A 77 11.45 -4.28 5.09
N LYS A 78 12.58 -3.75 4.60
CA LYS A 78 13.76 -4.57 4.27
C LYS A 78 14.41 -5.18 5.51
N VAL A 79 14.48 -4.42 6.61
CA VAL A 79 14.98 -4.93 7.90
C VAL A 79 14.04 -6.01 8.46
N ILE A 80 12.73 -5.78 8.42
CA ILE A 80 11.72 -6.77 8.86
C ILE A 80 11.85 -8.07 8.06
N ALA A 81 11.98 -7.98 6.73
CA ALA A 81 12.20 -9.15 5.88
C ALA A 81 13.49 -9.91 6.24
N THR A 82 14.57 -9.19 6.57
CA THR A 82 15.83 -9.78 7.00
C THR A 82 15.70 -10.49 8.36
N LEU A 83 15.02 -9.86 9.33
CA LEU A 83 14.76 -10.44 10.65
C LEU A 83 13.89 -11.70 10.56
N PHE A 84 12.87 -11.69 9.70
CA PHE A 84 12.05 -12.87 9.44
C PHE A 84 12.87 -14.03 8.85
N GLY A 85 13.81 -13.75 7.95
CA GLY A 85 14.74 -14.75 7.43
C GLY A 85 15.62 -15.36 8.52
N VAL A 86 16.21 -14.53 9.39
CA VAL A 86 17.04 -14.99 10.51
C VAL A 86 16.22 -15.83 11.50
N LEU A 87 15.00 -15.40 11.80
CA LEU A 87 14.05 -16.13 12.64
C LEU A 87 13.80 -17.54 12.11
N LEU A 88 13.47 -17.67 10.82
CA LEU A 88 13.25 -18.97 10.19
C LEU A 88 14.50 -19.86 10.27
N THR A 89 15.69 -19.32 10.03
CA THR A 89 16.93 -20.10 10.13
C THR A 89 17.20 -20.62 11.54
N MET A 90 16.95 -19.80 12.57
CA MET A 90 17.11 -20.21 13.97
C MET A 90 16.09 -21.29 14.35
N CYS A 91 14.84 -21.16 13.89
CA CYS A 91 13.80 -22.17 14.13
C CYS A 91 14.14 -23.51 13.46
N LEU A 92 14.67 -23.48 12.22
CA LEU A 92 15.08 -24.70 11.51
C LEU A 92 16.24 -25.41 12.22
N ILE A 93 17.28 -24.67 12.63
CA ILE A 93 18.42 -25.26 13.36
C ILE A 93 17.95 -25.85 14.70
N GLY A 94 17.10 -25.12 15.44
CA GLY A 94 16.55 -25.60 16.71
C GLY A 94 15.65 -26.83 16.55
N ALA A 95 14.82 -26.88 15.50
CA ALA A 95 13.96 -28.03 15.23
C ALA A 95 14.76 -29.27 14.80
N ILE A 96 15.82 -29.11 14.01
CA ILE A 96 16.75 -30.21 13.67
C ILE A 96 17.44 -30.72 14.95
N GLY A 97 17.93 -29.81 15.79
CA GLY A 97 18.54 -30.16 17.07
C GLY A 97 17.59 -30.93 17.98
N SER A 98 16.34 -30.48 18.10
CA SER A 98 15.29 -31.17 18.84
C SER A 98 14.96 -32.55 18.26
N ALA A 99 14.85 -32.68 16.94
CA ALA A 99 14.55 -33.96 16.28
C ALA A 99 15.67 -35.00 16.42
N ILE A 100 16.94 -34.57 16.49
CA ILE A 100 18.09 -35.46 16.74
C ILE A 100 18.19 -35.83 18.23
N PHE A 101 17.93 -34.87 19.13
CA PHE A 101 18.11 -35.05 20.56
C PHE A 101 17.01 -35.90 21.21
N VAL A 102 15.83 -36.01 20.58
CA VAL A 102 14.75 -36.91 21.04
C VAL A 102 15.19 -38.37 20.84
N ASN A 103 15.73 -38.95 21.91
CA ASN A 103 16.09 -40.35 22.02
C ASN A 103 15.54 -40.91 23.33
N GLU A 104 15.07 -42.17 23.32
CA GLU A 104 14.37 -42.78 24.46
C GLU A 104 15.23 -42.96 25.73
N SER A 105 16.53 -42.73 25.66
CA SER A 105 17.46 -42.95 26.77
C SER A 105 17.38 -41.92 27.90
N TYR A 106 16.50 -40.92 27.82
CA TYR A 106 16.37 -39.88 28.82
C TYR A 106 15.12 -40.08 29.71
N TYR A 107 15.24 -40.94 30.71
CA TYR A 107 14.15 -41.24 31.66
C TYR A 107 13.62 -40.01 32.42
N TYR A 108 14.44 -38.96 32.56
CA TYR A 108 14.09 -37.72 33.25
C TYR A 108 13.21 -36.77 32.43
N LEU A 109 13.13 -36.96 31.11
CA LEU A 109 12.26 -36.16 30.23
C LEU A 109 10.80 -36.62 30.25
N GLN A 110 10.48 -37.65 31.05
CA GLN A 110 9.12 -38.17 31.28
C GLN A 110 8.35 -38.46 29.97
N LEU A 111 9.08 -38.90 28.94
CA LEU A 111 8.59 -39.08 27.58
C LEU A 111 7.62 -40.27 27.39
N GLY A 112 7.40 -41.09 28.42
CA GLY A 112 6.76 -42.40 28.28
C GLY A 112 5.43 -42.62 29.00
N ASN A 113 4.92 -41.68 29.83
CA ASN A 113 3.81 -41.99 30.74
C ASN A 113 2.65 -40.97 30.83
N ASN A 114 2.70 -39.85 30.10
CA ASN A 114 1.67 -38.81 30.16
C ASN A 114 1.11 -38.57 28.75
N VAL A 115 -0.17 -38.21 28.59
CA VAL A 115 -0.83 -37.91 27.29
C VAL A 115 -0.06 -36.89 26.42
N GLU A 116 0.86 -36.13 27.00
CA GLU A 116 1.79 -35.22 26.33
C GLU A 116 2.91 -35.92 25.54
N SER A 117 3.14 -37.22 25.75
CA SER A 117 4.17 -38.02 25.06
C SER A 117 3.88 -38.30 23.58
N ASP A 118 2.63 -38.15 23.14
CA ASP A 118 2.30 -38.28 21.71
C ASP A 118 2.90 -37.14 20.87
N GLN A 119 3.20 -35.99 21.49
CA GLN A 119 3.85 -34.85 20.83
C GLN A 119 5.36 -35.05 20.63
N PHE A 120 5.98 -35.92 21.45
CA PHE A 120 7.41 -36.24 21.41
C PHE A 120 7.67 -37.73 21.15
N ASN A 121 6.77 -38.39 20.41
CA ASN A 121 6.91 -39.81 20.12
C ASN A 121 8.11 -40.07 19.17
N PRO A 122 9.11 -40.88 19.58
CA PRO A 122 10.31 -41.19 18.77
C PRO A 122 9.98 -41.93 17.47
N GLY A 123 8.80 -42.53 17.36
CA GLY A 123 8.30 -43.18 16.14
C GLY A 123 7.95 -42.20 15.01
N ASN A 124 7.57 -40.95 15.33
CA ASN A 124 7.17 -39.92 14.36
C ASN A 124 8.06 -38.68 14.43
N ARG A 125 9.34 -38.82 14.04
CA ARG A 125 10.32 -37.72 14.00
C ARG A 125 9.86 -36.48 13.23
N LEU A 126 9.02 -36.67 12.19
CA LEU A 126 8.43 -35.57 11.43
C LEU A 126 7.44 -34.74 12.25
N LEU A 127 6.66 -35.39 13.12
CA LEU A 127 5.68 -34.72 13.98
C LEU A 127 6.39 -33.85 15.03
N VAL A 128 7.43 -34.42 15.67
CA VAL A 128 8.30 -33.70 16.61
C VAL A 128 8.95 -32.49 15.94
N PHE A 129 9.50 -32.67 14.73
CA PHE A 129 10.12 -31.57 13.97
C PHE A 129 9.13 -30.42 13.70
N VAL A 130 7.91 -30.74 13.26
CA VAL A 130 6.88 -29.73 12.95
C VAL A 130 6.42 -29.02 14.22
N LEU A 131 6.14 -29.74 15.31
CA LEU A 131 5.75 -29.12 16.59
C LEU A 131 6.86 -28.26 17.18
N SER A 132 8.12 -28.70 17.08
CA SER A 132 9.28 -27.93 17.52
C SER A 132 9.46 -26.64 16.70
N ILE A 133 9.19 -26.65 15.38
CA ILE A 133 9.17 -25.41 14.58
C ILE A 133 8.12 -24.43 15.08
N PHE A 134 6.87 -24.86 15.26
CA PHE A 134 5.80 -23.97 15.73
C PHE A 134 6.10 -23.40 17.12
N THR A 135 6.63 -24.23 18.02
CA THR A 135 7.01 -23.81 19.36
C THR A 135 8.12 -22.77 19.34
N LEU A 136 9.17 -22.99 18.52
CA LEU A 136 10.29 -22.04 18.39
C LEU A 136 9.88 -20.73 17.72
N ILE A 137 8.96 -20.76 16.75
CA ILE A 137 8.41 -19.55 16.12
C ILE A 137 7.67 -18.70 17.17
N THR A 138 6.82 -19.31 17.99
CA THR A 138 6.11 -18.58 19.05
C THR A 138 7.08 -18.01 20.08
N LEU A 139 8.09 -18.78 20.48
CA LEU A 139 9.11 -18.37 21.45
C LEU A 139 9.91 -17.15 20.97
N TYR A 140 10.27 -17.12 19.69
CA TYR A 140 11.06 -16.04 19.09
C TYR A 140 10.21 -14.94 18.43
N SER A 141 8.89 -15.04 18.46
CA SER A 141 7.98 -14.00 17.95
C SER A 141 8.22 -12.58 18.49
N PRO A 142 8.72 -12.36 19.73
CA PRO A 142 9.03 -11.01 20.23
C PRO A 142 10.24 -10.34 19.56
N ILE A 143 11.05 -11.08 18.78
CA ILE A 143 12.21 -10.54 18.05
C ILE A 143 11.76 -9.59 16.92
N ILE A 144 10.55 -9.75 16.40
CA ILE A 144 9.95 -8.81 15.46
C ILE A 144 9.14 -7.82 16.29
N PRO A 145 9.64 -6.60 16.57
CA PRO A 145 8.92 -5.63 17.38
C PRO A 145 7.67 -5.17 16.62
N ILE A 146 6.50 -5.69 17.03
CA ILE A 146 5.18 -5.25 16.53
C ILE A 146 4.98 -3.75 16.82
N SER A 147 5.58 -3.25 17.90
CA SER A 147 5.58 -1.85 18.30
C SER A 147 6.30 -0.91 17.33
N LEU A 148 7.19 -1.42 16.47
CA LEU A 148 7.92 -0.61 15.51
C LEU A 148 6.96 0.07 14.55
N TYR A 149 5.97 -0.66 14.01
CA TYR A 149 5.05 -0.10 13.01
C TYR A 149 4.12 0.99 13.57
N VAL A 150 3.73 0.87 14.85
CA VAL A 150 2.82 1.84 15.52
C VAL A 150 3.57 3.06 16.05
N SER A 151 4.90 2.96 16.24
CA SER A 151 5.71 4.05 16.80
C SER A 151 6.27 5.02 15.74
N ILE A 152 6.13 4.71 14.45
CA ILE A 152 6.56 5.55 13.32
C ILE A 152 5.34 6.29 12.78
#